data_AF-A0A6G7KAN1-F1
#
_entry.id   AF-A0A6G7KAN1-F1
#
_cell.length_a   1.000
_cell.length_b   1.000
_cell.length_c   1.000
_cell.angle_alpha   90.00
_cell.angle_beta   90.00
_cell.angle_gamma   90.00
#
_symmetry.space_group_name_H-M   'P 1'
#
loop_
_entity.id
_entity.type
_entity.pdbx_description
1 polymer ?
#
loop_
_entity_poly.entity_id
_entity_poly.type
_entity_poly.pdbx_seq_one_letter_code
_entity_poly.pdbx_strand_id
1 'polypeptide(L)'
;MREKQVEQALVKAVKRVGGICPKFTSPGLAGVPDRLVLMPNGKLGFVEVKAPGKKPRSLQLFRMKQLTDLGFQCFVLDEIEQIPKLLERIGGDA
;
A
#
# COMPACT_ATOMS: atom_id res chain seq x y z
N MET A 1 7.02 17.15 -3.74
CA MET A 1 7.27 15.93 -2.94
C MET A 1 7.53 14.77 -3.90
N ARG A 2 8.47 13.86 -3.61
CA ARG A 2 8.79 12.69 -4.45
C ARG A 2 8.10 11.43 -3.92
N GLU A 3 7.91 10.43 -4.77
CA GLU A 3 7.37 9.11 -4.41
C GLU A 3 8.04 8.50 -3.17
N LYS A 4 9.39 8.58 -3.10
CA LYS A 4 10.17 8.14 -1.93
C LYS A 4 9.76 8.82 -0.61
N GLN A 5 9.34 10.08 -0.63
CA GLN A 5 8.92 10.79 0.58
C GLN A 5 7.55 10.29 1.06
N VAL A 6 6.62 10.05 0.15
CA VAL A 6 5.31 9.44 0.44
C VAL A 6 5.50 8.02 1.00
N GLU A 7 6.37 7.22 0.37
CA GLU A 7 6.69 5.87 0.80
C GLU A 7 7.30 5.85 2.22
N GLN A 8 8.26 6.74 2.51
CA GLN A 8 8.86 6.86 3.83
C GLN A 8 7.83 7.29 4.89
N ALA A 9 6.91 8.19 4.54
CA ALA A 9 5.83 8.59 5.44
C ALA A 9 4.90 7.42 5.78
N LEU A 10 4.52 6.61 4.78
CA LEU A 10 3.73 5.40 4.97
C LEU A 10 4.43 4.43 5.93
N VAL A 11 5.70 4.10 5.68
CA VAL A 11 6.47 3.17 6.53
C VAL A 11 6.54 3.67 7.98
N LYS A 12 6.78 4.97 8.19
CA LYS A 12 6.80 5.56 9.53
C LYS A 12 5.44 5.49 10.23
N ALA A 13 4.35 5.75 9.51
CA ALA A 13 3.01 5.70 10.05
C ALA A 13 2.59 4.27 10.44
N VAL A 14 2.85 3.28 9.56
CA VAL A 14 2.59 1.86 9.83
C VAL A 14 3.37 1.40 11.07
N LYS A 15 4.66 1.77 11.19
CA LYS A 15 5.47 1.43 12.36
C LYS A 15 4.92 2.06 13.65
N ARG A 16 4.40 3.29 13.58
CA ARG A 16 3.83 3.99 14.74
C ARG A 16 2.59 3.28 15.30
N VAL A 17 1.80 2.62 14.44
CA VAL A 17 0.63 1.82 14.85
C VAL A 17 0.97 0.36 15.15
N GLY A 18 2.26 0.03 15.33
CA GLY A 18 2.72 -1.32 15.69
C GLY A 18 2.76 -2.32 14.52
N GLY A 19 2.57 -1.85 13.28
CA GLY A 19 2.64 -2.69 12.08
C GLY A 19 4.04 -2.77 11.45
N ILE A 20 4.16 -3.56 10.39
CA ILE A 20 5.36 -3.71 9.55
C ILE A 20 4.99 -3.39 8.10
N CYS A 21 5.88 -2.67 7.38
CA CYS A 21 5.65 -2.23 6.02
C CYS A 21 6.78 -2.67 5.07
N PRO A 22 7.00 -3.99 4.83
CA PRO A 22 8.09 -4.44 3.98
C PRO A 22 7.86 -4.04 2.52
N LYS A 23 8.96 -3.85 1.79
CA LYS A 23 8.91 -3.73 0.33
C LYS A 23 8.50 -5.07 -0.26
N PHE A 24 7.53 -5.05 -1.17
CA PHE A 24 7.08 -6.25 -1.84
C PHE A 24 7.79 -6.40 -3.18
N THR A 25 8.37 -7.57 -3.39
CA THR A 25 8.93 -7.96 -4.68
C THR A 25 8.65 -9.44 -4.84
N SER A 26 8.07 -9.81 -5.99
CA SER A 26 7.67 -11.18 -6.27
C SER A 26 8.37 -11.66 -7.54
N PRO A 27 9.44 -12.47 -7.41
CA PRO A 27 10.07 -13.10 -8.56
C PRO A 27 9.04 -13.89 -9.36
N GLY A 28 8.97 -13.66 -10.67
CA GLY A 28 7.98 -14.29 -11.56
C GLY A 28 6.61 -13.59 -11.64
N LEU A 29 6.34 -12.55 -10.83
CA LEU A 29 5.10 -11.80 -10.88
C LEU A 29 5.35 -10.28 -10.98
N ALA A 30 5.37 -9.78 -12.21
CA ALA A 30 5.59 -8.35 -12.47
C ALA A 30 4.34 -7.50 -12.17
N GLY A 31 4.58 -6.26 -11.76
CA GLY A 31 3.55 -5.26 -11.49
C GLY A 31 2.88 -5.38 -10.12
N VAL A 32 3.45 -6.14 -9.19
CA VAL A 32 2.98 -6.16 -7.80
C VAL A 32 3.06 -4.77 -7.17
N PRO A 33 2.17 -4.44 -6.22
CA PRO A 33 2.25 -3.18 -5.46
C PRO A 33 3.56 -3.07 -4.68
N ASP A 34 4.00 -1.84 -4.40
CA ASP A 34 5.31 -1.57 -3.79
C ASP A 34 5.47 -2.09 -2.36
N ARG A 35 4.41 -2.05 -1.55
CA ARG A 35 4.45 -2.32 -0.10
C ARG A 35 3.36 -3.30 0.33
N LEU A 36 3.72 -4.19 1.25
CA LEU A 36 2.73 -4.88 2.10
C LEU A 36 2.60 -4.06 3.38
N VAL A 37 1.37 -3.69 3.76
CA VAL A 37 1.07 -3.07 5.05
C VAL A 37 0.48 -4.16 5.93
N LEU A 38 1.27 -4.60 6.90
CA LEU A 38 0.90 -5.64 7.87
C LEU A 38 0.61 -4.97 9.21
N MET A 39 -0.63 -5.02 9.64
CA MET A 39 -1.11 -4.41 10.87
C MET A 39 -1.43 -5.46 11.94
N PRO A 40 -1.55 -5.08 13.22
CA PRO A 40 -2.02 -5.97 14.28
C PRO A 40 -3.33 -6.68 13.91
N ASN A 41 -3.62 -7.80 14.59
CA ASN A 41 -4.84 -8.60 14.39
C ASN A 41 -4.99 -9.21 12.99
N GLY A 42 -3.85 -9.52 12.33
CA GLY A 42 -3.84 -10.21 11.04
C GLY A 42 -4.34 -9.38 9.86
N LYS A 43 -4.39 -8.05 10.02
CA LYS A 43 -4.87 -7.12 8.99
C LYS A 43 -3.78 -6.83 7.97
N LEU A 44 -4.13 -6.88 6.69
CA LEU A 44 -3.19 -6.76 5.57
C LEU A 44 -3.77 -5.93 4.44
N GLY A 45 -2.96 -5.02 3.90
CA GLY A 45 -3.25 -4.33 2.65
C GLY A 45 -2.02 -4.21 1.76
N PHE A 46 -2.24 -4.25 0.44
CA PHE A 46 -1.21 -3.92 -0.54
C PHE A 46 -1.28 -2.44 -0.91
N VAL A 47 -0.13 -1.77 -1.00
CA VAL A 47 -0.07 -0.34 -1.33
C VAL A 47 0.92 -0.11 -2.46
N GLU A 48 0.43 0.48 -3.55
CA GLU A 48 1.23 1.06 -4.64
C GLU A 48 1.44 2.54 -4.34
N VAL A 49 2.69 2.97 -4.23
CA VAL A 49 3.03 4.35 -3.86
C VAL A 49 3.42 5.14 -5.11
N LYS A 50 2.82 6.30 -5.29
CA LYS A 50 3.13 7.20 -6.41
C LYS A 50 3.66 8.54 -5.91
N ALA A 51 4.38 9.26 -6.76
CA ALA A 51 4.55 10.70 -6.56
C ALA A 51 3.17 11.40 -6.65
N PRO A 52 2.94 12.52 -5.95
CA PRO A 52 1.65 13.21 -5.95
C PRO A 52 1.08 13.45 -7.35
N GLY A 53 -0.19 13.08 -7.56
CA GLY A 53 -0.92 13.22 -8.82
C GLY A 53 -0.48 12.25 -9.92
N LYS A 54 0.43 11.31 -9.66
CA LYS A 54 0.82 10.27 -10.62
C LYS A 54 -0.04 9.03 -10.45
N LYS A 55 -0.32 8.37 -11.58
CA LYS A 55 -1.13 7.14 -11.64
C LYS A 55 -0.24 5.90 -11.75
N PRO A 56 -0.70 4.72 -11.28
CA PRO A 56 -0.04 3.46 -11.54
C PRO A 56 0.02 3.14 -13.04
N ARG A 57 1.00 2.35 -13.45
CA ARG A 57 1.12 1.86 -14.84
C ARG A 57 0.07 0.79 -15.11
N SER A 58 -0.27 0.56 -16.38
CA SER A 58 -1.30 -0.42 -16.79
C SER A 58 -1.09 -1.82 -16.18
N LEU A 59 0.15 -2.30 -16.09
CA LEU A 59 0.45 -3.61 -15.48
C LEU A 59 0.20 -3.63 -13.97
N GLN A 60 0.45 -2.52 -13.27
CA GLN A 60 0.17 -2.39 -11.84
C GLN A 60 -1.34 -2.35 -11.59
N LEU A 61 -2.08 -1.58 -12.41
CA LEU A 61 -3.55 -1.57 -12.35
C LEU A 61 -4.14 -2.97 -12.57
N PHE A 62 -3.64 -3.70 -13.58
CA PHE A 62 -4.06 -5.08 -13.82
C PHE A 62 -3.80 -5.97 -12.60
N ARG A 63 -2.60 -5.89 -12.01
CA ARG A 63 -2.23 -6.74 -10.87
C ARG A 63 -2.99 -6.39 -9.60
N MET A 64 -3.20 -5.10 -9.34
CA MET A 64 -4.05 -4.62 -8.25
C MET A 64 -5.48 -5.14 -8.41
N LYS A 65 -6.04 -5.07 -9.63
CA LYS A 65 -7.37 -5.65 -9.90
C LYS A 65 -7.41 -7.14 -9.57
N GLN A 66 -6.42 -7.93 -10.01
CA GLN A 66 -6.37 -9.35 -9.68
C GLN A 66 -6.34 -9.62 -8.17
N LEU A 67 -5.54 -8.85 -7.41
CA LEU A 67 -5.47 -8.98 -5.96
C LEU A 67 -6.81 -8.59 -5.30
N THR A 68 -7.46 -7.53 -5.77
CA THR A 68 -8.79 -7.13 -5.27
C THR A 68 -9.88 -8.13 -5.63
N ASP A 69 -9.85 -8.72 -6.83
CA ASP A 69 -10.77 -9.78 -7.24
C ASP A 69 -10.63 -11.04 -6.35
N LEU A 70 -9.45 -11.27 -5.76
CA LEU A 70 -9.19 -12.33 -4.77
C LEU A 70 -9.64 -11.96 -3.34
N GLY A 71 -10.17 -10.75 -3.14
CA GLY A 71 -10.64 -10.26 -1.84
C GLY A 71 -9.58 -9.53 -1.01
N PHE A 72 -8.38 -9.29 -1.53
CA PHE A 72 -7.38 -8.50 -0.83
C PHE A 72 -7.62 -7.01 -0.96
N GLN A 73 -7.25 -6.25 0.07
CA GLN A 73 -7.30 -4.80 0.01
C GLN A 73 -6.08 -4.25 -0.75
N CYS A 74 -6.31 -3.47 -1.79
CA CYS A 74 -5.27 -2.80 -2.56
C CYS A 74 -5.54 -1.29 -2.65
N PHE A 75 -4.50 -0.49 -2.46
CA PHE A 75 -4.60 0.98 -2.47
C PHE A 75 -3.51 1.61 -3.33
N VAL A 76 -3.85 2.75 -3.93
CA VAL A 76 -2.87 3.70 -4.46
C VAL A 76 -2.70 4.79 -3.42
N LEU A 77 -1.46 5.15 -3.11
CA LEU A 77 -1.12 6.24 -2.20
C LEU A 77 -0.21 7.23 -2.93
N ASP A 78 -0.71 8.44 -3.16
CA ASP A 78 0.06 9.52 -3.81
C ASP A 78 0.18 10.79 -2.94
N GLU A 79 -0.54 10.86 -1.83
CA GLU A 79 -0.54 11.98 -0.89
C GLU A 79 -0.36 11.49 0.56
N ILE A 80 0.43 12.21 1.36
CA ILE A 80 0.73 11.83 2.75
C ILE A 80 -0.53 11.93 3.62
N GLU A 81 -1.39 12.88 3.30
CA GLU A 81 -2.63 13.20 4.00
C GLU A 81 -3.64 12.06 3.94
N GLN A 82 -3.53 11.16 2.96
CA GLN A 82 -4.38 9.98 2.82
C GLN A 82 -3.98 8.83 3.75
N ILE A 83 -2.77 8.86 4.34
CA ILE A 83 -2.22 7.76 5.15
C ILE A 83 -3.12 7.39 6.33
N PRO A 84 -3.63 8.32 7.17
CA PRO A 84 -4.48 7.96 8.30
C PRO A 84 -5.72 7.15 7.88
N LYS A 85 -6.42 7.63 6.85
CA LYS A 85 -7.60 6.95 6.30
C LYS A 85 -7.25 5.60 5.64
N LEU A 86 -6.09 5.50 5.00
CA LEU A 86 -5.59 4.24 4.47
C LEU A 86 -5.38 3.20 5.57
N LEU A 87 -4.74 3.60 6.68
CA LEU A 87 -4.50 2.69 7.82
C LEU A 87 -5.80 2.27 8.50
N GLU A 88 -6.75 3.19 8.65
CA GLU A 88 -8.10 2.89 9.15
C GLU A 88 -8.79 1.83 8.28
N ARG A 89 -8.78 2.01 6.96
CA ARG A 89 -9.38 1.04 6.02
C ARG A 89 -8.72 -0.34 6.08
N ILE A 90 -7.41 -0.41 6.29
CA ILE A 90 -6.68 -1.69 6.41
C ILE A 90 -6.95 -2.35 7.76
N GLY A 91 -6.89 -1.57 8.84
CA GLY A 91 -7.15 -2.08 10.19
C GLY A 91 -8.57 -2.61 10.34
N GLY A 92 -9.53 -1.97 9.67
CA GLY A 92 -10.95 -2.15 9.95
C GLY A 92 -11.32 -1.65 11.35
N ASP A 93 -12.61 -1.61 11.65
CA ASP A 93 -13.05 -1.46 13.03
C ASP A 93 -12.65 -2.72 13.82
N ALA A 94 -12.03 -2.52 14.98
CA ALA A 94 -11.64 -3.58 15.90
C ALA A 94 -12.88 -4.28 16.50
#